data_AF-A0A9E2GT73-F1
#
_entry.id   AF-A0A9E2GT73-F1
#
_cell.length_a   1.000
_cell.length_b   1.000
_cell.length_c   1.000
_cell.angle_alpha   90.00
_cell.angle_beta   90.00
_cell.angle_gamma   90.00
#
_symmetry.space_group_name_H-M   'P 1'
#
loop_
_entity.id
_entity.type
_entity.pdbx_description
1 polymer ?
#
loop_
_entity_poly.entity_id
_entity_poly.type
_entity_poly.pdbx_seq_one_letter_code
_entity_poly.pdbx_strand_id
1 'polypeptide(L)'
;QDDSSDYIWTPLALGVEDMQLAFHVDTSDPPDERGDIWVSSRDTLATEVGRMRALRISIVIRTPTPTSPIATARPAFEDRPAGDFDRYKRRTMRFVAKIPNRPSAGGTI
;
A
#
# COMPACT_ATOMS: atom_id res chain seq x y z
N GLN A 1 -13.60 30.63 9.46
CA GLN A 1 -13.10 29.27 9.25
C GLN A 1 -14.17 28.36 9.83
N ASP A 2 -14.92 27.69 8.96
CA ASP A 2 -16.03 26.83 9.34
C ASP A 2 -15.44 25.45 9.65
N ASP A 3 -15.15 25.21 10.92
CA ASP A 3 -14.37 24.05 11.40
C ASP A 3 -15.30 22.92 11.87
N SER A 4 -16.42 22.73 11.17
CA SER A 4 -17.36 21.64 11.41
C SER A 4 -17.17 20.56 10.37
N SER A 5 -16.33 19.59 10.72
CA SER A 5 -16.46 18.27 10.14
C SER A 5 -16.61 17.30 11.31
N ASP A 6 -17.85 16.89 11.59
CA ASP A 6 -18.21 15.89 12.61
C ASP A 6 -17.72 14.48 12.21
N TYR A 7 -16.48 14.36 11.77
CA TYR A 7 -15.87 13.08 11.43
C TYR A 7 -15.37 12.39 12.69
N ILE A 8 -16.09 11.34 13.08
CA ILE A 8 -15.62 10.41 14.10
C ILE A 8 -14.59 9.47 13.46
N TRP A 9 -13.32 9.69 13.76
CA TRP A 9 -12.25 8.77 13.38
C TRP A 9 -12.40 7.44 14.11
N THR A 10 -12.81 6.41 13.38
CA THR A 10 -12.88 5.03 13.91
C THR A 10 -11.65 4.25 13.44
N PRO A 11 -10.86 3.64 14.34
CA PRO A 11 -9.72 2.84 13.93
C PRO A 11 -10.19 1.61 13.16
N LEU A 12 -9.69 1.43 11.93
CA LEU A 12 -10.03 0.28 11.08
C LEU A 12 -9.46 -1.04 11.62
N ALA A 13 -8.31 -0.98 12.30
CA ALA A 13 -7.65 -2.12 12.93
C ALA A 13 -6.74 -1.67 14.08
N LEU A 14 -6.57 -2.53 15.08
CA LEU A 14 -5.61 -2.34 16.16
C LEU A 14 -4.33 -3.14 15.91
N GLY A 15 -3.21 -2.65 16.45
CA GLY A 15 -1.92 -3.35 16.33
C GLY A 15 -1.31 -3.30 14.93
N VAL A 16 -1.71 -2.34 14.08
CA VAL A 16 -0.98 -2.05 12.85
C VAL A 16 0.34 -1.39 13.22
N GLU A 17 1.45 -2.02 12.83
CA GLU A 17 2.82 -1.51 13.05
C GLU A 17 3.30 -0.69 11.86
N ASP A 18 2.99 -1.14 10.64
CA ASP A 18 3.36 -0.44 9.41
C ASP A 18 2.29 -0.63 8.32
N MET A 19 2.16 0.36 7.45
CA MET A 19 1.31 0.32 6.27
C MET A 19 2.01 0.99 5.09
N GLN A 20 2.13 0.27 3.98
CA GLN A 20 2.81 0.71 2.77
C GLN A 20 1.89 0.60 1.56
N LEU A 21 1.97 1.59 0.69
CA LEU A 21 1.21 1.67 -0.56
C LEU A 21 2.17 1.72 -1.73
N ALA A 22 1.85 0.98 -2.80
CA ALA A 22 2.55 1.05 -4.07
C ALA A 22 1.57 0.92 -5.23
N PHE A 23 1.79 1.66 -6.30
CA PHE A 23 0.98 1.62 -7.51
C PHE A 23 1.70 0.86 -8.60
N HIS A 24 0.96 0.02 -9.32
CA HIS A 24 1.42 -0.64 -10.52
C HIS A 24 1.18 0.30 -11.70
N VAL A 25 2.26 0.76 -12.33
CA VAL A 25 2.23 1.79 -13.36
C VAL A 25 2.60 1.19 -14.70
N ASP A 26 1.82 1.51 -15.72
CA ASP A 26 2.07 1.25 -17.14
C ASP A 26 3.08 2.27 -17.66
N THR A 27 4.26 1.79 -18.00
CA THR A 27 5.38 2.61 -18.48
C THR A 27 5.59 2.49 -19.98
N SER A 28 4.75 1.71 -20.66
CA SER A 28 4.82 1.49 -22.10
C SER A 28 4.40 2.73 -22.90
N ASP A 29 4.95 2.85 -24.10
CA ASP A 29 4.62 3.90 -25.06
C ASP A 29 4.48 3.30 -26.47
N PRO A 30 3.26 3.20 -27.04
CA PRO A 30 2.00 3.62 -26.43
C PRO A 30 1.58 2.72 -25.24
N PRO A 31 0.76 3.21 -24.29
CA PRO A 31 0.27 2.43 -23.15
C PRO A 31 -0.47 1.15 -23.57
N ASP A 32 -0.13 0.01 -22.96
CA ASP A 32 -0.68 -1.31 -23.27
C ASP A 32 -1.71 -1.81 -22.22
N GLU A 33 -2.07 -0.95 -21.27
CA GLU A 33 -3.01 -1.19 -20.18
C GLU A 33 -2.52 -2.21 -19.13
N ARG A 34 -1.24 -2.61 -19.18
CA ARG A 34 -0.60 -3.49 -18.21
C ARG A 34 0.35 -2.66 -17.36
N GLY A 35 0.42 -2.98 -16.07
CA GLY A 35 1.44 -2.35 -15.24
C GLY A 35 2.75 -3.08 -15.43
N ASP A 36 3.84 -2.32 -15.41
CA ASP A 36 5.21 -2.82 -15.57
C ASP A 36 5.98 -2.76 -14.25
N ILE A 37 5.82 -1.66 -13.52
CA ILE A 37 6.62 -1.36 -12.33
C ILE A 37 5.75 -1.00 -11.13
N TRP A 38 6.23 -1.29 -9.93
CA TRP A 38 5.65 -0.84 -8.68
C TRP A 38 6.34 0.43 -8.18
N VAL A 39 5.56 1.47 -7.91
CA VAL A 39 6.04 2.79 -7.48
C VAL A 39 5.40 3.18 -6.16
N SER A 40 6.22 3.61 -5.18
CA SER A 40 5.78 3.98 -3.82
C SER A 40 6.04 5.45 -3.46
N SER A 41 6.63 6.24 -4.37
CA SER A 41 6.93 7.67 -4.19
C SER A 41 5.77 8.57 -4.62
N ARG A 42 5.38 9.50 -3.74
CA ARG A 42 4.30 10.47 -3.97
C ARG A 42 4.50 11.33 -5.22
N ASP A 43 5.72 11.74 -5.51
CA ASP A 43 6.04 12.67 -6.60
C ASP A 43 5.85 12.03 -7.99
N THR A 44 6.01 10.71 -8.07
CA THR A 44 5.82 9.95 -9.32
C THR A 44 4.33 9.67 -9.60
N LEU A 45 3.44 9.86 -8.62
CA LEU A 45 2.02 9.50 -8.77
C LEU A 45 1.21 10.54 -9.53
N ALA A 46 1.59 11.82 -9.50
CA ALA A 46 0.80 12.89 -10.13
C ALA A 46 0.83 12.84 -11.67
N THR A 47 1.96 12.49 -12.26
CA THR A 47 2.11 12.38 -13.73
C THR A 47 1.57 11.06 -14.28
N GLU A 48 1.53 10.02 -13.44
CA GLU A 48 1.20 8.65 -13.84
C GLU A 48 -0.25 8.24 -13.54
N VAL A 49 -1.13 9.16 -13.11
CA VAL A 49 -2.52 8.82 -12.73
C VAL A 49 -3.25 8.05 -13.84
N GLY A 50 -3.14 8.47 -15.10
CA GLY A 50 -3.73 7.76 -16.24
C GLY A 50 -3.11 6.39 -16.56
N ARG A 51 -1.96 6.10 -15.96
CA ARG A 51 -1.13 4.90 -16.17
C ARG A 51 -1.17 3.92 -15.01
N MET A 52 -1.83 4.27 -13.90
CA MET A 52 -2.02 3.33 -12.78
C MET A 52 -2.99 2.20 -13.16
N ARG A 53 -2.59 0.96 -12.89
CA ARG A 53 -3.37 -0.27 -13.18
C ARG A 53 -3.75 -1.05 -11.94
N ALA A 54 -2.99 -0.93 -10.86
CA ALA A 54 -3.31 -1.56 -9.59
C ALA A 54 -2.71 -0.80 -8.41
N LEU A 55 -3.32 -0.96 -7.24
CA LEU A 55 -2.79 -0.53 -5.95
C LEU A 55 -2.45 -1.78 -5.14
N ARG A 56 -1.25 -1.81 -4.58
CA ARG A 56 -0.84 -2.81 -3.60
C ARG A 56 -0.75 -2.14 -2.23
N ILE A 57 -1.41 -2.76 -1.27
CA ILE A 57 -1.42 -2.38 0.13
C ILE A 57 -0.69 -3.48 0.90
N SER A 58 0.36 -3.13 1.61
CA SER A 58 1.07 -4.05 2.51
C SER A 58 0.90 -3.55 3.94
N ILE A 59 0.43 -4.42 4.84
CA ILE A 59 0.15 -4.09 6.24
C ILE A 59 0.93 -5.06 7.13
N VAL A 60 1.63 -4.54 8.12
CA VAL A 60 2.24 -5.35 9.18
C VAL A 60 1.38 -5.22 10.43
N ILE A 61 0.78 -6.33 10.87
CA ILE A 61 0.06 -6.40 12.13
C ILE A 61 0.93 -7.10 13.17
N ARG A 62 1.00 -6.51 14.37
CA ARG A 62 1.65 -7.08 15.54
C ARG A 62 0.61 -7.56 16.55
N THR A 63 0.89 -8.71 17.16
CA THR A 63 0.05 -9.28 18.23
C THR A 63 0.94 -9.64 19.43
N PRO A 64 0.55 -9.29 20.67
CA PRO A 64 1.29 -9.70 21.86
C PRO A 64 1.37 -11.22 21.93
N THR A 65 2.56 -11.77 22.20
CA THR A 65 2.69 -13.21 22.41
C THR A 65 2.47 -13.55 23.88
N PRO A 66 1.53 -14.47 24.23
CA PRO A 66 1.33 -14.85 25.63
C PRO A 66 2.52 -15.62 26.24
N THR A 67 3.38 -16.25 25.43
CA THR A 67 4.54 -17.03 25.88
C THR A 67 5.63 -17.07 24.78
N SER A 68 6.89 -16.75 25.12
CA SER A 68 8.09 -16.87 24.24
C SER A 68 8.45 -18.36 24.02
N PRO A 69 9.10 -18.81 22.92
CA PRO A 69 10.21 -18.18 22.19
C PRO A 69 9.91 -17.81 20.72
N ILE A 70 10.68 -16.85 20.23
CA ILE A 70 10.66 -16.25 18.89
C ILE A 70 11.22 -17.27 17.88
N ALA A 71 10.42 -17.66 16.89
CA ALA A 71 10.91 -18.40 15.73
C ALA A 71 11.41 -17.41 14.66
N THR A 72 12.60 -17.73 14.15
CA THR A 72 13.47 -16.93 13.29
C THR A 72 12.90 -16.71 11.88
N ALA A 73 13.04 -15.46 11.42
CA ALA A 73 13.09 -14.92 10.06
C ALA A 73 12.20 -15.53 8.96
N ARG A 74 11.35 -14.67 8.38
CA ARG A 74 11.08 -14.67 6.94
C ARG A 74 11.38 -13.27 6.39
N PRO A 75 12.16 -13.13 5.30
CA PRO A 75 12.55 -11.83 4.77
C PRO A 75 11.32 -10.99 4.38
N ALA A 76 11.39 -9.68 4.63
CA ALA A 76 10.43 -8.74 4.09
C ALA A 76 10.55 -8.75 2.55
N PHE A 77 9.43 -9.01 1.86
CA PHE A 77 9.39 -8.75 0.43
C PHE A 77 9.07 -7.25 0.27
N GLU A 78 10.12 -6.46 0.02
CA GLU A 78 10.31 -4.99 -0.02
C GLU A 78 10.88 -4.30 1.26
N ASP A 79 11.85 -3.39 1.02
CA ASP A 79 13.13 -3.22 1.74
C ASP A 79 13.11 -2.45 3.07
N ARG A 80 12.27 -2.79 4.05
CA ARG A 80 12.53 -2.34 5.43
C ARG A 80 12.18 -3.42 6.45
N PRO A 81 13.07 -3.73 7.41
CA PRO A 81 12.71 -4.59 8.53
C PRO A 81 11.57 -3.93 9.32
N ALA A 82 10.55 -4.71 9.65
CA ALA A 82 9.51 -4.30 10.59
C ALA A 82 9.99 -4.57 12.02
N GLY A 83 10.39 -3.50 12.71
CA GLY A 83 10.73 -3.49 14.14
C GLY A 83 11.94 -4.33 14.56
N ASP A 84 12.42 -4.07 15.78
CA ASP A 84 13.45 -4.88 16.43
C ASP A 84 12.86 -6.19 17.01
N PHE A 85 13.74 -7.13 17.38
CA PHE A 85 13.34 -8.35 18.09
C PHE A 85 12.65 -8.03 19.42
N ASP A 86 11.37 -8.36 19.57
CA ASP A 86 10.57 -8.05 20.75
C ASP A 86 9.54 -9.15 21.10
N ARG A 87 8.65 -8.86 22.06
CA ARG A 87 7.60 -9.79 22.54
C ARG A 87 6.38 -9.88 21.62
N TYR A 88 6.44 -9.31 20.42
CA TYR A 88 5.32 -9.31 19.47
C TYR A 88 5.57 -10.28 18.32
N LYS A 89 4.52 -11.02 17.94
CA LYS A 89 4.49 -11.74 16.67
C LYS A 89 3.96 -10.81 15.59
N ARG A 90 4.66 -10.76 14.46
CA ARG A 90 4.29 -9.95 13.29
C ARG A 90 3.71 -10.83 12.19
N ARG A 91 2.65 -10.35 11.53
CA ARG A 91 2.15 -10.93 10.27
C ARG A 91 2.01 -9.82 9.23
N THR A 92 2.59 -10.07 8.06
CA THR A 92 2.44 -9.21 6.90
C THR A 92 1.28 -9.70 6.05
N MET A 93 0.33 -8.82 5.75
CA MET A 93 -0.73 -9.04 4.77
C MET A 93 -0.51 -8.15 3.57
N ARG A 94 -0.78 -8.69 2.38
CA ARG A 94 -0.64 -7.97 1.12
C ARG A 94 -1.92 -8.12 0.31
N PHE A 95 -2.48 -7.00 -0.10
CA PHE A 95 -3.66 -6.91 -0.93
C PHE A 95 -3.32 -6.19 -2.22
N VAL A 96 -3.86 -6.66 -3.34
CA VAL A 96 -3.74 -5.99 -4.63
C VAL A 96 -5.14 -5.71 -5.15
N ALA A 97 -5.45 -4.43 -5.34
CA ALA A 97 -6.70 -3.97 -5.93
C ALA A 97 -6.42 -3.45 -7.35
N LYS A 98 -7.20 -3.90 -8.34
CA LYS A 98 -7.11 -3.36 -9.70
C LYS A 98 -7.72 -1.95 -9.73
N ILE A 99 -7.07 -1.04 -10.45
CA ILE A 99 -7.58 0.31 -10.69
C ILE A 99 -8.13 0.33 -12.12
N PRO A 100 -9.45 0.46 -12.31
CA PRO A 100 -10.04 0.56 -13.63
C PRO A 100 -9.89 2.00 -14.17
N ASN A 101 -8.66 2.39 -14.50
CA ASN A 101 -8.42 3.64 -15.22
C ASN A 101 -8.67 3.39 -16.70
N ARG A 102 -9.87 3.72 -17.17
CA ARG A 102 -10.07 3.93 -18.61
C ARG A 102 -9.40 5.26 -18.95
N PRO A 103 -8.49 5.32 -19.94
CA PRO A 103 -8.13 6.61 -20.51
C PRO A 103 -9.44 7.29 -20.91
N SER A 104 -9.65 8.54 -20.48
CA SER A 104 -10.79 9.31 -20.97
C SER A 104 -10.71 9.27 -22.48
N ALA A 105 -11.70 8.63 -23.13
CA ALA A 105 -11.93 8.82 -24.54
C ALA A 105 -11.90 10.34 -24.75
N GLY A 106 -10.98 10.81 -25.59
CA GLY A 106 -10.76 12.23 -25.83
C GLY A 106 -12.06 12.90 -26.24
N GLY A 107 -12.79 13.42 -25.27
CA GLY A 107 -13.89 14.34 -25.45
C GLY A 107 -13.26 15.72 -25.52
N THR A 108 -13.01 16.17 -26.74
CA THR A 108 -12.89 17.58 -27.06
C THR A 108 -14.07 18.32 -26.42
N ILE A 109 -13.76 19.30 -25.57
CA ILE A 109 -14.68 20.38 -25.21
C ILE A 109 -14.59 21.43 -26.31
#